data_AF-A0A2R6HNA5-F1
#
_entry.id   AF-A0A2R6HNA5-F1
#
_cell.length_a   1.000
_cell.length_b   1.000
_cell.length_c   1.000
_cell.angle_alpha   90.00
_cell.angle_beta   90.00
_cell.angle_gamma   90.00
#
_symmetry.space_group_name_H-M   'P 1'
#
loop_
_entity.id
_entity.type
_entity.pdbx_description
1 polymer ?
#
loop_
_entity_poly.entity_id
_entity_poly.type
_entity_poly.pdbx_seq_one_letter_code
_entity_poly.pdbx_strand_id
1 'polypeptide(L)' 'RHEGVRTEVFGFGSSTAEELVEAADSFVDMSENEGRYLL' A
#
# COMPACT_ATOMS: atom_id res chain seq x y z
N ARG A 1 -13.13 3.29 7.70
CA ARG A 1 -12.11 3.63 8.72
C ARG A 1 -12.66 3.28 10.10
N HIS A 2 -11.90 2.54 10.91
CA HIS A 2 -12.28 2.16 12.27
C HIS A 2 -11.50 3.05 13.25
N GLU A 3 -12.16 3.65 14.24
CA GLU A 3 -11.49 4.57 15.17
C GLU A 3 -10.39 3.88 15.96
N GLY A 4 -9.20 4.49 15.97
CA GLY A 4 -8.02 4.00 16.67
C GLY A 4 -7.13 3.03 15.89
N VAL A 5 -7.47 2.68 14.65
CA VAL A 5 -6.65 1.81 13.80
C VAL A 5 -6.07 2.61 12.64
N ARG A 6 -4.76 2.44 12.39
CA ARG A 6 -4.07 2.94 11.20
C ARG A 6 -3.79 1.78 10.26
N THR A 7 -4.40 1.78 9.08
CA THR A 7 -4.17 0.77 8.04
C THR A 7 -3.04 1.18 7.13
N GLU A 8 -2.14 0.24 6.85
CA GLU A 8 -1.04 0.42 5.92
C GLU A 8 -1.06 -0.70 4.90
N VAL A 9 -1.03 -0.33 3.62
CA VAL A 9 -1.13 -1.26 2.50
C VAL A 9 0.18 -1.26 1.74
N PHE A 10 0.67 -2.45 1.44
CA PHE A 10 1.86 -2.67 0.64
C PHE A 10 1.44 -3.44 -0.61
N GLY A 11 1.77 -2.91 -1.79
CA GLY A 11 1.42 -3.53 -3.06
C GLY A 11 2.15 -2.89 -4.23
N PHE A 12 1.94 -3.39 -5.44
CA PHE A 12 2.43 -2.73 -6.65
C PHE A 12 1.37 -1.75 -7.13
N GLY A 13 1.71 -0.48 -7.30
CA GLY A 13 0.75 0.55 -7.71
C GLY A 13 0.03 0.19 -9.01
N SER A 14 0.75 -0.41 -9.96
CA SER A 14 0.20 -0.84 -11.25
C SER A 14 -0.85 -1.96 -11.16
N SER A 15 -0.93 -2.69 -10.05
CA SER A 15 -1.85 -3.81 -9.86
C SER A 15 -2.71 -3.69 -8.60
N THR A 16 -2.70 -2.54 -7.94
CA THR A 16 -3.50 -2.28 -6.75
C THR A 16 -4.75 -1.50 -7.15
N ALA A 17 -5.91 -1.91 -6.62
CA ALA A 17 -7.15 -1.19 -6.87
C ALA A 17 -7.10 0.21 -6.24
N GLU A 18 -7.52 1.24 -7.00
CA GLU A 18 -7.52 2.63 -6.54
C GLU A 18 -8.33 2.80 -5.24
N GLU A 19 -9.49 2.14 -5.14
CA GLU A 19 -10.34 2.16 -3.94
C GLU A 19 -9.61 1.65 -2.68
N LEU A 20 -8.68 0.71 -2.82
CA LEU A 20 -7.87 0.21 -1.70
C LEU A 20 -6.80 1.20 -1.29
N VAL A 21 -6.19 1.91 -2.26
CA VAL A 21 -5.19 2.96 -1.98
C VAL A 21 -5.86 4.12 -1.24
N GLU A 22 -7.04 4.56 -1.69
CA GLU A 22 -7.79 5.65 -1.08
C GLU A 22 -8.30 5.33 0.32
N ALA A 23 -8.65 4.06 0.58
CA ALA A 23 -9.14 3.62 1.89
C ALA A 23 -8.03 3.42 2.94
N ALA A 24 -6.76 3.33 2.52
CA ALA A 24 -5.61 3.13 3.40
C ALA A 24 -5.16 4.43 4.04
N ASP A 25 -4.65 4.37 5.27
CA ASP A 25 -4.01 5.54 5.90
C ASP A 25 -2.59 5.79 5.36
N SER A 26 -1.98 4.76 4.76
CA SER A 26 -0.67 4.81 4.11
C SER A 26 -0.58 3.70 3.07
N PHE A 27 -0.02 4.02 1.91
CA PHE A 27 0.24 3.06 0.84
C PHE A 27 1.71 3.12 0.44
N VAL A 28 2.34 1.96 0.32
CA VAL A 28 3.73 1.81 -0.14
C VAL A 28 3.74 1.01 -1.43
N ASP A 29 4.22 1.65 -2.50
CA ASP A 29 4.48 0.95 -3.75
C ASP A 29 5.80 0.17 -3.65
N MET A 30 5.69 -1.15 -3.69
CA MET A 30 6.83 -2.05 -3.57
C MET A 30 7.76 -1.99 -4.78
N SER A 31 7.27 -1.55 -5.93
CA SER A 31 8.10 -1.35 -7.14
C SER A 31 9.09 -0.19 -6.98
N GLU A 32 8.83 0.77 -6.09
CA GLU A 32 9.76 1.87 -5.82
C GLU A 32 10.98 1.43 -5.00
N ASN A 33 10.94 0.23 -4.39
CA ASN A 33 12.02 -0.30 -3.58
C ASN A 33 12.23 -1.80 -3.84
N GLU A 34 12.51 -2.12 -5.10
CA GLU A 34 12.68 -3.50 -5.58
C GLU A 34 13.74 -4.27 -4.79
N GLY A 35 14.86 -3.64 -4.43
CA GLY A 35 15.94 -4.29 -3.67
C GLY A 35 15.56 -4.69 -2.23
N ARG A 36 14.46 -4.16 -1.69
CA ARG A 36 13.92 -4.55 -0.38
C ARG A 36 12.80 -5.58 -0.49
N TYR A 37 12.01 -5.53 -1.57
CA TYR A 37 10.75 -6.26 -1.67
C TYR A 37 10.71 -7.36 -2.74
N LEU A 38 11.67 -7.42 -3.67
CA LEU A 38 11.71 -8.35 -4.82
C LEU A 38 13.00 -9.19 -4.90
N LEU A 39 13.54 -9.55 -3.74
CA LEU A 39 14.80 -10.31 -3.58
C LEU A 39 14.84 -11.64 -4.36
#